data_AF-A0A6A5YM50-F1
#
_entry.id   AF-A0A6A5YM50-F1
#
_cell.length_a   1.000
_cell.length_b   1.000
_cell.length_c   1.000
_cell.angle_alpha   90.00
_cell.angle_beta   90.00
_cell.angle_gamma   90.00
#
_symmetry.space_group_name_H-M   'P 1'
#
loop_
_entity.id
_entity.type
_entity.pdbx_description
1 polymer ?
#
loop_
_entity_poly.entity_id
_entity_poly.type
_entity_poly.pdbx_seq_one_letter_code
_entity_poly.pdbx_strand_id
1 'polypeptide(L)'
;MPSLSSMLLLIQSISLNLFGTIMLFAPEKAGSPFSELPIDIIHVMGTTSVSLGIAFVVTAFQSRQARHNFLLAGVPVRLFAGWLFYGDGSTGTAIWDAGNGIVNLIVVALERS
;
A
#
# COMPACT_ATOMS: atom_id res chain seq x y z
N MET A 1 -12.34 -17.64 -11.01
CA MET A 1 -12.73 -16.38 -10.37
C MET A 1 -11.53 -15.84 -9.59
N PRO A 2 -11.28 -14.52 -9.56
CA PRO A 2 -10.19 -13.98 -8.76
C PRO A 2 -10.44 -14.26 -7.28
N SER A 3 -9.40 -14.73 -6.59
CA SER A 3 -9.45 -15.03 -5.15
C SER A 3 -9.53 -13.75 -4.31
N LEU A 4 -9.93 -13.85 -3.04
CA LEU A 4 -9.99 -12.70 -2.13
C LEU A 4 -8.62 -12.02 -2.01
N SER A 5 -7.54 -12.81 -1.93
CA SER A 5 -6.17 -12.30 -1.90
C SER A 5 -5.77 -11.61 -3.21
N SER A 6 -6.20 -12.13 -4.36
CA SER A 6 -5.99 -11.47 -5.66
C SER A 6 -6.73 -10.12 -5.72
N MET A 7 -8.02 -10.10 -5.35
CA MET A 7 -8.82 -8.88 -5.38
C MET A 7 -8.27 -7.81 -4.42
N LEU A 8 -7.90 -8.21 -3.21
CA LEU A 8 -7.33 -7.30 -2.22
C LEU A 8 -6.03 -6.65 -2.72
N LEU A 9 -5.11 -7.44 -3.29
CA LEU A 9 -3.86 -6.94 -3.84
C LEU A 9 -4.12 -5.95 -4.99
N LEU A 10 -5.07 -6.23 -5.88
CA LEU A 10 -5.44 -5.31 -6.96
C LEU A 10 -6.02 -4.00 -6.41
N ILE A 11 -6.93 -4.06 -5.43
CA ILE A 11 -7.52 -2.86 -4.82
C ILE A 11 -6.43 -2.03 -4.13
N GLN A 12 -5.58 -2.66 -3.31
CA GLN A 12 -4.50 -1.97 -2.60
C GLN A 12 -3.45 -1.37 -3.56
N SER A 13 -3.29 -1.93 -4.77
CA SER A 13 -2.39 -1.37 -5.79
C SER A 13 -2.86 -0.02 -6.34
N ILE A 14 -4.17 0.24 -6.36
CA ILE A 14 -4.74 1.47 -6.96
C ILE A 14 -4.23 2.70 -6.23
N SER A 15 -4.30 2.71 -4.89
CA SER A 15 -3.87 3.84 -4.07
C SER A 15 -2.37 4.12 -4.24
N LEU A 16 -1.55 3.06 -4.30
CA LEU A 16 -0.09 3.18 -4.47
C LEU A 16 0.27 3.74 -5.85
N ASN A 17 -0.34 3.21 -6.91
CA ASN A 17 -0.12 3.67 -8.27
C ASN A 17 -0.61 5.11 -8.47
N LEU A 18 -1.78 5.46 -7.91
CA LEU A 18 -2.33 6.80 -7.99
C LEU A 18 -1.42 7.81 -7.26
N PHE A 19 -1.03 7.52 -6.02
CA PHE A 19 -0.12 8.38 -5.26
C PHE A 19 1.21 8.54 -5.98
N GLY A 20 1.83 7.45 -6.43
CA GLY A 20 3.10 7.49 -7.15
C GLY A 20 3.01 8.28 -8.46
N THR A 21 1.91 8.13 -9.21
CA THR A 21 1.67 8.90 -10.44
C THR A 21 1.49 10.38 -10.14
N ILE A 22 0.73 10.74 -9.10
CA ILE A 22 0.56 12.14 -8.70
C ILE A 22 1.92 12.75 -8.32
N MET A 23 2.73 12.06 -7.52
CA MET A 23 4.07 12.52 -7.15
C MET A 23 4.97 12.76 -8.37
N LEU A 24 4.91 11.88 -9.39
CA LEU A 24 5.78 11.99 -10.57
C LEU A 24 5.34 13.05 -11.59
N PHE A 25 4.03 13.24 -11.78
CA PHE A 25 3.51 14.05 -12.88
C PHE A 25 2.83 15.35 -12.44
N ALA A 26 2.41 15.44 -11.18
CA ALA A 26 1.72 16.61 -10.63
C ALA A 26 1.95 16.72 -9.10
N PRO A 27 3.20 16.84 -8.62
CA PRO A 27 3.51 16.86 -7.19
C PRO A 27 2.84 18.02 -6.44
N GLU A 28 2.51 19.12 -7.13
CA GLU A 28 1.72 20.22 -6.58
C GLU A 28 0.32 19.79 -6.12
N LYS A 29 -0.23 18.72 -6.72
CA LYS A 29 -1.52 18.14 -6.33
C LYS A 29 -1.43 17.17 -5.16
N ALA A 30 -0.23 16.75 -4.77
CA ALA A 30 -0.03 15.94 -3.57
C ALA A 30 -0.23 16.76 -2.28
N GLY A 31 -0.23 18.09 -2.39
CA GLY A 31 -0.39 19.02 -1.27
C GLY A 31 0.88 19.18 -0.42
N SER A 32 0.90 20.18 0.45
CA SER A 32 2.00 20.38 1.40
C SER A 32 2.03 19.23 2.43
N PRO A 33 3.22 18.70 2.80
CA PRO A 33 4.55 19.21 2.45
C PRO A 33 5.15 18.63 1.17
N PHE A 34 4.46 17.73 0.45
CA PHE A 34 5.05 17.01 -0.69
C PHE A 34 5.43 17.92 -1.86
N SER A 35 4.71 19.02 -2.06
CA SER A 35 5.01 20.03 -3.07
C SER A 35 6.28 20.85 -2.79
N GLU A 36 6.79 20.81 -1.56
CA GLU A 36 7.95 21.58 -1.10
C GLU A 36 9.23 20.72 -0.99
N LEU A 37 9.12 19.42 -1.25
CA LEU A 37 10.24 18.51 -1.20
C LEU A 37 11.19 18.72 -2.41
N PRO A 38 12.51 18.49 -2.23
CA PRO A 38 13.44 18.36 -3.33
C PRO A 38 12.96 17.38 -4.41
N ILE A 39 13.17 17.72 -5.68
CA ILE A 39 12.64 16.97 -6.84
C ILE A 39 13.14 15.51 -6.89
N ASP A 40 14.35 15.27 -6.42
CA ASP A 40 14.95 13.94 -6.25
C ASP A 40 14.19 13.10 -5.22
N ILE A 41 13.78 13.68 -4.09
CA ILE A 41 12.95 12.99 -3.10
C ILE A 41 11.58 12.66 -3.69
N ILE A 42 10.97 13.60 -4.40
CA ILE A 42 9.69 13.39 -5.10
C ILE A 42 9.80 12.23 -6.10
N HIS A 43 10.85 12.20 -6.92
CA HIS A 43 11.09 11.11 -7.87
C HIS A 43 11.29 9.76 -7.18
N VAL A 44 12.08 9.72 -6.10
CA VAL A 44 12.30 8.47 -5.33
C VAL A 44 11.00 7.97 -4.72
N MET A 45 10.22 8.85 -4.08
CA MET A 45 8.93 8.48 -3.50
C MET A 45 7.96 7.99 -4.59
N GLY A 46 7.79 8.76 -5.67
CA GLY A 46 6.89 8.43 -6.76
C GLY A 46 7.24 7.11 -7.45
N THR A 47 8.51 6.92 -7.83
CA THR A 47 8.97 5.68 -8.46
C THR A 47 8.87 4.48 -7.53
N THR A 48 9.17 4.64 -6.24
CA THR A 48 9.02 3.56 -5.24
C THR A 48 7.55 3.19 -5.06
N SER A 49 6.65 4.15 -4.98
CA SER A 49 5.21 3.91 -4.86
C SER A 49 4.63 3.20 -6.08
N VAL A 50 4.98 3.62 -7.30
CA VAL A 50 4.56 2.93 -8.54
C VAL A 50 5.16 1.53 -8.59
N SER A 51 6.44 1.36 -8.26
CA SER A 51 7.09 0.04 -8.26
C SER A 51 6.41 -0.92 -7.27
N LEU A 52 6.05 -0.43 -6.08
CA LEU A 52 5.31 -1.21 -5.10
C LEU A 52 3.89 -1.52 -5.62
N GLY A 53 3.20 -0.56 -6.22
CA GLY A 53 1.89 -0.77 -6.85
C GLY A 53 1.93 -1.85 -7.93
N ILE A 54 2.95 -1.85 -8.79
CA ILE A 54 3.18 -2.90 -9.79
C ILE A 54 3.45 -4.24 -9.12
N ALA A 55 4.28 -4.29 -8.06
CA ALA A 55 4.53 -5.53 -7.32
C ALA A 55 3.24 -6.14 -6.75
N PHE A 56 2.30 -5.32 -6.27
CA PHE A 56 0.98 -5.77 -5.85
C PHE A 56 0.18 -6.37 -7.02
N VAL A 57 0.14 -5.69 -8.17
CA VAL A 57 -0.55 -6.19 -9.37
C VAL A 57 0.04 -7.52 -9.81
N VAL A 58 1.36 -7.62 -9.94
CA VAL A 58 2.05 -8.86 -10.35
C VAL A 58 1.75 -9.98 -9.36
N THR A 59 1.85 -9.69 -8.05
CA THR A 59 1.58 -10.67 -7.00
C THR A 59 0.14 -11.18 -7.03
N ALA A 60 -0.84 -10.34 -7.38
CA ALA A 60 -2.24 -10.73 -7.46
C ALA A 60 -2.50 -11.91 -8.41
N PHE A 61 -1.62 -12.11 -9.41
CA PHE A 61 -1.68 -13.20 -10.38
C PHE A 61 -0.71 -14.36 -10.08
N GLN A 62 0.07 -14.29 -9.00
CA GLN A 62 0.95 -15.37 -8.57
C GLN A 62 0.19 -16.49 -7.87
N SER A 63 0.89 -17.57 -7.49
CA SER A 63 0.32 -18.69 -6.73
C SER A 63 -0.28 -18.23 -5.40
N ARG A 64 -1.25 -19.00 -4.87
CA ARG A 64 -1.91 -18.71 -3.57
C ARG A 64 -0.89 -18.52 -2.44
N GLN A 65 0.14 -19.37 -2.39
CA GLN A 65 1.20 -19.27 -1.39
C GLN A 65 1.98 -17.96 -1.51
N ALA A 66 2.34 -17.54 -2.73
CA ALA A 66 3.03 -16.27 -2.96
C ALA A 66 2.18 -15.08 -2.52
N ARG A 67 0.89 -15.08 -2.87
CA ARG A 67 -0.06 -14.03 -2.43
C ARG A 67 -0.17 -13.95 -0.91
N HIS A 68 -0.30 -15.10 -0.24
CA HIS A 68 -0.38 -15.15 1.22
C HIS A 68 0.89 -14.65 1.88
N ASN A 69 2.05 -15.09 1.41
CA ASN A 69 3.34 -14.65 1.95
C ASN A 69 3.52 -13.14 1.78
N PHE A 70 3.14 -12.60 0.62
CA PHE A 70 3.22 -11.16 0.37
C PHE A 70 2.29 -10.36 1.30
N LEU A 71 1.03 -10.78 1.44
CA LEU A 71 0.06 -10.13 2.35
C LEU A 71 0.55 -10.16 3.80
N LEU A 72 1.06 -11.30 4.26
CA LEU A 72 1.58 -11.49 5.62
C LEU A 72 2.86 -10.67 5.86
N ALA A 73 3.77 -10.61 4.89
CA ALA A 73 4.99 -9.81 4.99
C ALA A 73 4.67 -8.30 5.10
N GLY A 74 3.55 -7.85 4.51
CA GLY A 74 3.09 -6.47 4.64
C GLY A 74 2.46 -6.11 5.98
N VAL A 75 2.02 -7.09 6.79
CA VAL A 75 1.29 -6.82 8.05
C VAL A 75 2.13 -6.02 9.06
N PRO A 76 3.36 -6.41 9.41
CA PRO A 76 4.15 -5.66 10.40
C PRO A 76 4.39 -4.21 9.97
N VAL A 77 4.66 -4.00 8.68
CA VAL A 77 4.91 -2.66 8.11
C VAL A 77 3.65 -1.79 8.20
N ARG A 78 2.47 -2.35 7.86
CA ARG A 78 1.19 -1.64 7.93
C ARG A 78 0.79 -1.29 9.37
N LEU A 79 1.00 -2.20 10.31
CA LEU A 79 0.72 -1.94 11.73
C LEU A 79 1.67 -0.87 12.28
N PHE A 80 2.95 -0.93 11.91
CA PHE A 80 3.94 0.07 12.29
C PHE A 80 3.62 1.45 11.69
N ALA A 81 3.22 1.51 10.42
CA ALA A 81 2.75 2.75 9.79
C ALA A 81 1.52 3.32 10.51
N GLY A 82 0.55 2.46 10.84
CA GLY A 82 -0.62 2.85 11.63
C GLY A 82 -0.23 3.47 12.98
N TRP A 83 0.76 2.90 13.67
CA TRP A 83 1.29 3.44 14.92
C TRP A 83 1.96 4.81 14.74
N LEU A 84 2.80 4.96 13.71
CA LEU A 84 3.44 6.25 13.37
C LEU A 84 2.40 7.34 13.11
N PHE A 85 1.44 7.09 12.21
CA PHE A 85 0.41 8.07 11.87
C PHE A 85 -0.50 8.42 13.04
N TYR A 86 -0.73 7.48 13.97
CA TYR A 86 -1.46 7.78 15.19
C TYR A 86 -0.69 8.76 16.09
N GLY A 87 0.62 8.55 16.23
CA GLY A 87 1.52 9.46 16.95
C GLY A 87 1.56 10.86 16.35
N ASP A 88 1.46 10.97 15.03
CA ASP A 88 1.44 12.24 14.28
C ASP A 88 0.05 12.93 14.25
N GLY A 89 -0.95 12.39 14.98
CA GLY A 89 -2.32 12.93 15.00
C GLY A 89 -3.14 12.68 13.73
N SER A 90 -2.62 11.88 12.80
CA SER A 90 -3.25 11.52 11.52
C SER A 90 -4.16 10.29 11.66
N THR A 91 -5.17 10.37 12.52
CA THR A 91 -6.02 9.23 12.93
C THR A 91 -6.68 8.50 11.76
N GLY A 92 -7.10 9.22 10.71
CA GLY A 92 -7.70 8.60 9.52
C GLY A 92 -6.73 7.68 8.79
N THR A 93 -5.51 8.15 8.55
CA THR A 93 -4.43 7.38 7.92
C THR A 93 -3.98 6.23 8.82
N ALA A 94 -3.93 6.45 10.13
CA ALA A 94 -3.61 5.41 11.11
C ALA A 94 -4.58 4.23 11.04
N ILE A 95 -5.89 4.52 11.03
CA ILE A 95 -6.94 3.51 10.91
C ILE A 95 -6.86 2.82 9.55
N TRP A 96 -6.60 3.57 8.48
CA TRP A 96 -6.46 3.01 7.13
C TRP A 96 -5.35 1.97 7.06
N ASP A 97 -4.13 2.28 7.53
CA ASP A 97 -3.00 1.36 7.43
C ASP A 97 -3.11 0.19 8.39
N ALA A 98 -3.44 0.43 9.66
CA ALA A 98 -3.65 -0.64 10.62
C ALA A 98 -4.81 -1.56 10.18
N GLY A 99 -5.90 -0.97 9.68
CA GLY A 99 -7.05 -1.68 9.14
C GLY A 99 -6.68 -2.56 7.95
N ASN A 100 -5.90 -2.05 6.99
CA ASN A 100 -5.41 -2.87 5.87
C ASN A 100 -4.49 -4.01 6.35
N GLY A 101 -3.68 -3.79 7.40
CA GLY A 101 -2.91 -4.86 8.05
C GLY A 101 -3.79 -5.98 8.60
N ILE A 102 -4.89 -5.62 9.26
CA ILE A 102 -5.87 -6.59 9.78
C ILE A 102 -6.62 -7.30 8.64
N VAL A 103 -7.04 -6.58 7.60
CA VAL A 103 -7.70 -7.15 6.42
C VAL A 103 -6.80 -8.17 5.72
N ASN A 104 -5.49 -7.90 5.61
CA ASN A 104 -4.54 -8.87 5.07
C ASN A 104 -4.54 -10.19 5.86
N LEU A 105 -4.54 -10.13 7.20
CA LEU A 105 -4.61 -11.31 8.06
C LEU A 105 -5.92 -12.08 7.87
N ILE A 106 -7.06 -11.37 7.86
CA ILE A 106 -8.38 -11.98 7.71
C ILE A 106 -8.50 -12.70 6.37
N VAL A 107 -8.09 -12.07 5.26
CA VAL A 107 -8.16 -12.68 3.93
C VAL A 107 -7.30 -13.95 3.86
N VAL A 108 -6.10 -13.93 4.42
CA VAL A 108 -5.24 -15.13 4.46
C VAL A 108 -5.86 -16.23 5.32
N ALA A 109 -6.43 -15.89 6.48
CA ALA A 109 -7.08 -16.86 7.36
C ALA A 109 -8.32 -17.50 6.70
N LEU A 110 -9.18 -16.69 6.06
CA LEU A 110 -10.36 -17.15 5.34
C LEU A 110 -10.01 -18.05 4.17
N GLU A 111 -8.98 -17.71 3.40
CA GLU A 111 -8.57 -18.55 2.28
C GLU A 111 -7.89 -19.84 2.73
N ARG A 112 -7.37 -19.95 3.96
CA ARG A 112 -6.74 -21.16 4.53
C ARG A 112 -7.73 -22.12 5.19
N SER A 113 -8.92 -21.63 5.52
CA SER A 113 -10.01 -22.43 6.10
C SER A 113 -10.70 -23.26 5.01
#